data_AF-A0A7X5QI74-F1
#
_entry.id   AF-A0A7X5QI74-F1
#
_cell.length_a   1.000
_cell.length_b   1.000
_cell.length_c   1.000
_cell.angle_alpha   90.00
_cell.angle_beta   90.00
_cell.angle_gamma   90.00
#
_symmetry.space_group_name_H-M   'P 1'
#
loop_
_entity.id
_entity.type
_entity.pdbx_description
1 polymer ?
#
loop_
_entity_poly.entity_id
_entity_poly.type
_entity_poly.pdbx_seq_one_letter_code
_entity_poly.pdbx_strand_id
1 'polypeptide(L)'
;MLNEPLICADETPVQVLHEAERPAQSKSYMWVYRSGEFAAQPAVIFDYQPSRSGRCVADFLGDYAGYLLTDGYAAYDTLKSVRHAGCMAHARRKFTEAQKVQPGKKAGRAEQGLTF
;
A
#
# COMPACT_ATOMS: atom_id res chain seq x y z
N MET A 1 4.03 -8.64 -14.77
CA MET A 1 3.95 -8.17 -13.36
C MET A 1 5.11 -8.70 -12.53
N LEU A 2 5.17 -9.99 -12.17
CA LEU A 2 6.19 -10.50 -11.23
C LEU A 2 7.64 -10.46 -11.74
N ASN A 3 7.85 -10.23 -13.04
CA ASN A 3 9.18 -10.03 -13.64
C ASN A 3 9.60 -8.55 -13.68
N GLU A 4 8.74 -7.61 -13.26
CA GLU A 4 9.07 -6.19 -13.22
C GLU A 4 10.13 -5.91 -12.15
N PRO A 5 11.03 -4.94 -12.35
CA PRO A 5 12.01 -4.57 -11.33
C PRO A 5 11.38 -3.83 -10.13
N LEU A 6 10.20 -3.25 -10.34
CA LEU A 6 9.45 -2.47 -9.35
C LEU A 6 7.97 -2.83 -9.43
N ILE A 7 7.39 -3.16 -8.27
CA ILE A 7 5.96 -3.28 -8.06
C ILE A 7 5.57 -2.29 -6.95
N CYS A 8 4.48 -1.56 -7.17
CA CYS A 8 3.81 -0.78 -6.14
C CYS A 8 2.64 -1.60 -5.59
N ALA A 9 2.49 -1.66 -4.28
CA ALA A 9 1.38 -2.35 -3.63
C ALA A 9 0.71 -1.46 -2.57
N ASP A 10 -0.62 -1.52 -2.51
CA ASP A 10 -1.44 -0.85 -1.50
C ASP A 10 -2.74 -1.65 -1.29
N GLU A 11 -3.34 -1.54 -0.11
CA GLU A 11 -4.56 -2.26 0.23
C GLU A 11 -5.63 -1.32 0.79
N THR A 12 -6.77 -1.27 0.10
CA THR A 12 -7.87 -0.39 0.46
C THR A 12 -9.01 -1.21 1.08
N PRO A 13 -9.53 -0.85 2.28
CA PRO A 13 -10.67 -1.53 2.87
C PRO A 13 -11.93 -1.31 2.02
N VAL A 14 -12.67 -2.38 1.78
CA VAL A 14 -13.94 -2.40 1.05
C VAL A 14 -14.98 -3.20 1.84
N GLN A 15 -16.26 -3.00 1.49
CA GLN A 15 -17.38 -3.81 1.94
C GLN A 15 -18.05 -4.42 0.71
N VAL A 16 -18.37 -5.72 0.78
CA VAL A 16 -18.97 -6.47 -0.32
C VAL A 16 -20.40 -6.82 0.06
N LEU A 17 -21.37 -6.39 -0.75
CA LEU A 17 -22.80 -6.54 -0.43
C LEU A 17 -23.25 -8.01 -0.38
N HIS A 18 -22.70 -8.85 -1.27
CA HIS A 18 -23.09 -10.25 -1.44
C HIS A 18 -21.89 -11.18 -1.42
N GLU A 19 -21.19 -11.23 -0.28
CA GLU A 19 -20.09 -12.16 -0.05
C GLU A 19 -20.64 -13.45 0.57
N ALA A 20 -20.30 -14.61 0.00
CA ALA A 20 -20.72 -15.88 0.55
C ALA A 20 -20.20 -16.04 1.98
N GLU A 21 -21.08 -16.46 2.89
CA GLU A 21 -20.75 -16.73 4.30
C GLU A 21 -20.24 -15.53 5.11
N ARG A 22 -20.32 -14.30 4.58
CA ARG A 22 -19.80 -13.10 5.23
C ARG A 22 -20.81 -11.94 5.21
N PRO A 23 -21.11 -11.31 6.37
CA PRO A 23 -21.99 -10.15 6.41
C PRO A 23 -21.45 -8.98 5.59
N ALA A 24 -22.33 -8.19 4.97
CA ALA A 24 -21.95 -7.05 4.13
C ALA A 24 -21.14 -5.96 4.88
N GLN A 25 -21.29 -5.87 6.21
CA GLN A 25 -20.55 -4.93 7.05
C GLN A 25 -19.11 -5.38 7.34
N SER A 26 -18.76 -6.62 7.00
CA SER A 26 -17.42 -7.17 7.20
C SER A 26 -16.38 -6.38 6.41
N LYS A 27 -15.20 -6.20 6.98
CA LYS A 27 -14.07 -5.62 6.25
C LYS A 27 -13.46 -6.67 5.33
N SER A 28 -13.43 -6.35 4.06
CA SER A 28 -12.63 -7.03 3.05
C SER A 28 -11.68 -5.99 2.43
N TYR A 29 -10.76 -6.41 1.57
CA TYR A 29 -9.69 -5.55 1.07
C TYR A 29 -9.50 -5.75 -0.42
N MET A 30 -9.30 -4.64 -1.12
CA MET A 30 -8.79 -4.66 -2.48
C MET A 30 -7.28 -4.43 -2.40
N TRP A 31 -6.50 -5.47 -2.66
CA TRP A 31 -5.06 -5.37 -2.81
C TRP A 31 -4.76 -4.97 -4.24
N VAL A 32 -4.09 -3.84 -4.43
CA VAL A 32 -3.79 -3.30 -5.74
C VAL A 32 -2.30 -3.39 -5.99
N TYR A 33 -1.92 -4.10 -7.04
CA TYR A 33 -0.54 -4.23 -7.49
C TYR A 33 -0.39 -3.51 -8.82
N ARG A 34 0.59 -2.63 -8.92
CA ARG A 34 0.86 -1.86 -10.13
C ARG A 34 2.32 -1.95 -10.52
N SER A 35 2.58 -2.13 -11.82
CA SER A 35 3.94 -2.05 -12.36
C SER A 35 4.52 -0.63 -12.16
N GLY A 36 5.85 -0.51 -12.15
CA GLY A 36 6.50 0.81 -12.18
C GLY A 36 6.05 1.66 -13.38
N GLU A 37 6.20 2.98 -13.25
CA GLU A 37 5.83 3.96 -14.30
C GLU A 37 6.54 3.71 -15.64
N PHE A 38 7.78 3.19 -15.58
CA PHE A 38 8.62 2.92 -16.75
C PHE A 38 8.52 1.47 -17.25
N ALA A 39 7.54 0.70 -16.78
CA ALA A 39 7.33 -0.66 -17.28
C ALA A 39 6.97 -0.63 -18.77
N ALA A 40 7.61 -1.49 -19.57
CA ALA A 40 7.34 -1.58 -21.01
C ALA A 40 5.88 -1.99 -21.29
N GLN A 41 5.28 -2.76 -20.39
CA GLN A 41 3.88 -3.15 -20.42
C GLN A 41 3.23 -2.80 -19.07
N PRO A 42 2.65 -1.59 -18.94
CA PRO A 42 1.99 -1.17 -17.72
C PRO A 42 0.82 -2.08 -17.37
N ALA A 43 0.73 -2.48 -16.10
CA ALA A 43 -0.33 -3.33 -15.61
C ALA A 43 -0.80 -2.89 -14.21
N VAL A 44 -2.08 -3.09 -13.94
CA VAL A 44 -2.69 -2.93 -12.62
C VAL A 44 -3.54 -4.17 -12.35
N ILE A 45 -3.32 -4.79 -11.20
CA ILE A 45 -4.05 -5.96 -10.74
C ILE A 45 -4.85 -5.57 -9.51
N PHE A 46 -6.14 -5.89 -9.55
CA PHE A 46 -7.08 -5.71 -8.45
C PHE A 46 -7.37 -7.09 -7.87
N ASP A 47 -6.75 -7.40 -6.74
CA ASP A 47 -6.88 -8.67 -6.05
C ASP A 47 -7.77 -8.50 -4.82
N TYR A 48 -8.99 -8.99 -4.92
CA TYR A 48 -9.93 -8.99 -3.80
C TYR A 48 -9.52 -10.05 -2.77
N GLN A 49 -9.45 -9.66 -1.50
CA GLN A 49 -9.13 -10.55 -0.39
C GLN A 49 -10.06 -10.29 0.82
N PRO A 50 -10.54 -11.34 1.51
CA PRO A 50 -11.38 -11.19 2.70
C PRO A 50 -10.59 -10.75 3.96
N SER A 51 -9.28 -10.54 3.83
CA SER A 51 -8.34 -10.27 4.92
C SER A 51 -7.28 -9.23 4.52
N ARG A 52 -6.71 -8.57 5.53
CA ARG A 52 -5.53 -7.69 5.41
C ARG A 52 -4.24 -8.38 5.86
N SER A 53 -4.27 -9.68 6.08
CA SER A 53 -3.13 -10.44 6.61
C SER A 53 -1.97 -10.49 5.62
N GLY A 54 -0.74 -10.58 6.13
CA GLY A 54 0.47 -10.81 5.30
C GLY A 54 0.40 -12.04 4.40
N ARG A 55 -0.42 -13.04 4.74
CA ARG A 55 -0.69 -14.18 3.86
C ARG A 55 -1.24 -13.76 2.49
N CYS A 56 -2.12 -12.76 2.43
CA CYS A 56 -2.73 -12.30 1.18
C CYS A 56 -1.65 -11.83 0.19
N VAL A 57 -0.70 -11.02 0.67
CA VAL A 57 0.40 -10.53 -0.16
C VAL A 57 1.44 -11.62 -0.44
N ALA A 58 1.71 -12.51 0.51
CA ALA A 58 2.63 -13.62 0.31
C ALA A 58 2.11 -14.63 -0.74
N ASP A 59 0.81 -14.94 -0.73
CA ASP A 59 0.18 -15.85 -1.67
C ASP A 59 0.23 -15.30 -3.12
N PHE A 60 0.13 -13.97 -3.30
CA PHE A 60 0.20 -13.33 -4.62
C PHE A 60 1.64 -13.06 -5.11
N LEU A 61 2.49 -12.44 -4.27
CA LEU A 61 3.84 -12.04 -4.66
C LEU A 61 4.84 -13.20 -4.58
N GLY A 62 4.56 -14.23 -3.79
CA GLY A 62 5.42 -15.41 -3.66
C GLY A 62 6.88 -15.05 -3.42
N ASP A 63 7.76 -15.58 -4.27
CA ASP A 63 9.21 -15.37 -4.20
C ASP A 63 9.70 -14.13 -4.98
N TYR A 64 8.82 -13.16 -5.26
CA TYR A 64 9.19 -11.92 -5.96
C TYR A 64 10.44 -11.28 -5.33
N ALA A 65 11.42 -10.97 -6.19
CA ALA A 65 12.75 -10.52 -5.79
C ALA A 65 13.15 -9.20 -6.50
N GLY A 66 12.29 -8.18 -6.37
CA GLY A 66 12.53 -6.84 -6.88
C GLY A 66 12.31 -5.77 -5.82
N TYR A 67 12.13 -4.53 -6.26
CA TYR A 67 11.69 -3.45 -5.37
C TYR A 67 10.18 -3.53 -5.16
N LEU A 68 9.76 -3.39 -3.90
CA LEU A 68 8.35 -3.32 -3.53
C LEU A 68 8.07 -1.98 -2.84
N LEU A 69 7.37 -1.08 -3.54
CA LEU A 69 6.99 0.24 -3.03
C LEU A 69 5.64 0.15 -2.32
N THR A 70 5.63 0.38 -1.01
CA THR A 70 4.41 0.29 -0.18
C THR A 70 4.32 1.44 0.82
N ASP A 71 3.21 1.51 1.56
CA ASP A 71 3.04 2.46 2.67
C ASP A 71 3.85 2.10 3.93
N GLY A 72 4.55 0.95 3.93
CA GLY A 72 5.28 0.43 5.08
C GLY A 72 4.44 -0.42 6.05
N TYR A 73 3.26 -0.89 5.64
CA TYR A 73 2.45 -1.79 6.46
C TYR A 73 3.17 -3.13 6.72
N ALA A 74 3.13 -3.59 7.99
CA ALA A 74 3.86 -4.78 8.44
C ALA A 74 3.48 -6.10 7.75
N ALA A 75 2.34 -6.16 7.03
CA ALA A 75 2.02 -7.33 6.22
C ALA A 75 3.08 -7.59 5.13
N TYR A 76 3.68 -6.53 4.59
CA TYR A 76 4.71 -6.64 3.55
C TYR A 76 6.01 -7.24 4.10
N ASP A 77 6.31 -7.10 5.39
CA ASP A 77 7.52 -7.64 6.04
C ASP A 77 7.56 -9.19 6.06
N THR A 78 6.45 -9.84 5.70
CA THR A 78 6.39 -11.28 5.50
C THR A 78 7.19 -11.74 4.28
N LEU A 79 7.39 -10.86 3.30
CA LEU A 79 8.15 -11.14 2.08
C LEU A 79 9.65 -10.97 2.34
N LYS A 80 10.43 -12.05 2.22
CA LYS A 80 11.87 -12.04 2.56
C LYS A 80 12.79 -11.71 1.39
N SER A 81 12.32 -11.92 0.17
CA SER A 81 13.11 -11.77 -1.05
C SER A 81 13.06 -10.36 -1.65
N VAL A 82 12.14 -9.51 -1.16
CA VAL A 82 11.92 -8.17 -1.69
C VAL A 82 12.88 -7.13 -1.10
N ARG A 83 13.14 -6.08 -1.87
CA ARG A 83 13.75 -4.84 -1.37
C ARG A 83 12.65 -3.83 -1.09
N HIS A 84 12.41 -3.53 0.17
CA HIS A 84 11.37 -2.57 0.56
C HIS A 84 11.73 -1.14 0.14
N ALA A 85 10.75 -0.45 -0.45
CA ALA A 85 10.79 0.98 -0.73
C ALA A 85 9.57 1.66 -0.10
N GLY A 86 9.78 2.81 0.54
CA GLY A 86 8.70 3.56 1.18
C GLY A 86 8.02 4.53 0.21
N CYS A 87 6.68 4.52 0.18
CA CYS A 87 5.90 5.43 -0.65
C CYS A 87 5.93 6.87 -0.09
N MET A 88 6.51 7.80 -0.85
CA MET A 88 6.62 9.21 -0.45
C MET A 88 5.26 9.92 -0.36
N ALA A 89 4.27 9.50 -1.15
CA ALA A 89 2.91 10.04 -1.02
C ALA A 89 2.29 9.69 0.34
N HIS A 90 2.51 8.46 0.80
CA HIS A 90 2.07 7.99 2.12
C HIS A 90 2.79 8.71 3.26
N ALA A 91 4.11 8.89 3.15
CA ALA A 91 4.88 9.68 4.11
C ALA A 91 4.37 11.13 4.18
N ARG A 92 4.19 11.79 3.03
CA ARG A 92 3.70 13.17 2.93
C ARG A 92 2.31 13.37 3.55
N ARG A 93 1.39 12.40 3.35
CA ARG A 93 0.05 12.41 3.95
C ARG A 93 0.11 12.58 5.46
N LYS A 94 1.05 11.92 6.15
CA LYS A 94 1.23 12.02 7.60
C LYS A 94 1.63 13.42 8.07
N PHE A 95 2.51 14.09 7.32
CA PHE A 95 2.85 15.48 7.60
C PHE A 95 1.67 16.43 7.36
N THR A 96 0.87 16.20 6.31
CA THR A 96 -0.37 16.96 6.08
C THR A 96 -1.41 16.76 7.19
N GLU A 97 -1.60 15.51 7.65
CA GLU A 97 -2.48 15.19 8.78
C GLU A 97 -2.03 15.91 10.06
N ALA A 98 -0.73 15.88 10.36
CA ALA A 98 -0.15 16.57 11.51
C ALA A 98 -0.31 18.09 11.44
N GLN A 99 -0.16 18.69 10.25
CA GLN A 99 -0.34 20.14 10.07
C GLN A 99 -1.78 20.59 10.37
N LYS A 100 -2.80 19.79 10.01
CA LYS A 100 -4.22 20.12 10.24
C LYS A 100 -4.59 20.24 11.72
N VAL A 101 -3.89 19.51 12.59
CA VAL A 101 -4.15 19.48 14.03
C VAL A 101 -3.18 20.36 14.83
N GLN A 102 -2.27 21.06 14.16
CA GLN A 102 -1.27 21.89 14.83
C GLN A 102 -1.91 23.13 15.47
N PRO A 103 -1.71 23.37 16.79
CA PRO A 103 -2.25 24.54 17.47
C PRO A 103 -1.48 25.81 17.08
N GLY A 104 -2.21 26.80 16.57
CA GLY A 104 -1.66 28.03 16.03
C GLY A 104 -1.03 27.80 14.65
N LYS A 105 -1.30 28.70 13.70
CA LYS A 105 -0.78 28.67 12.31
C LYS A 105 0.72 28.97 12.21
N LYS A 106 1.53 28.54 13.18
CA LYS A 106 2.98 28.74 13.20
C LYS A 106 3.66 27.62 12.42
N ALA A 107 4.70 27.97 11.67
CA ALA A 107 5.53 26.98 11.01
C ALA A 107 6.11 25.98 12.03
N GLY A 108 5.93 24.69 11.77
CA GLY A 108 6.31 23.59 12.65
C GLY A 108 6.97 22.44 11.91
N ARG A 109 7.33 21.38 12.64
CA ARG A 109 7.98 20.18 12.09
C ARG A 109 7.19 19.54 10.94
N ALA A 110 5.85 19.65 10.99
CA ALA A 110 4.98 19.17 9.92
C ALA A 110 5.20 19.92 8.60
N GLU A 111 5.36 21.24 8.65
CA GLU A 111 5.63 22.07 7.47
C GLU A 111 7.01 21.80 6.88
N GLN A 112 8.03 21.65 7.74
CA GLN A 112 9.38 21.26 7.30
C GLN A 112 9.39 19.94 6.51
N GLY A 113 8.59 18.96 6.94
CA GLY A 113 8.43 17.69 6.22
C GLY A 113 7.62 17.78 4.93
N LEU A 114 6.86 18.86 4.71
CA LEU A 114 6.10 19.09 3.47
C LEU A 114 6.87 19.91 2.43
N THR A 115 7.95 20.58 2.83
CA THR A 115 8.81 21.43 1.99
C THR A 115 10.04 20.72 1.43
N PHE A 116 10.27 19.47 1.81
CA PHE A 116 11.33 18.59 1.27
C PHE A 116 10.79 17.84 0.05
#